data_AF-A0A1F6Z088-F1
#
_entry.id   AF-A0A1F6Z088-F1
#
_cell.length_a   1.000
_cell.length_b   1.000
_cell.length_c   1.000
_cell.angle_alpha   90.00
_cell.angle_beta   90.00
_cell.angle_gamma   90.00
#
_symmetry.space_group_name_H-M   'P 1'
#
loop_
_entity.id
_entity.type
_entity.pdbx_description
1 polymer ?
#
loop_
_entity_poly.entity_id
_entity_poly.type
_entity_poly.pdbx_seq_one_letter_code
_entity_poly.pdbx_strand_id
1 'polypeptide(L)' 'MAKEKSSILNLVAWLTGVIVSLAVGFGMIGGTLSLPTWLGGTVVAMIAGWIVVITTLLSVILALIKQ' A
#
# COMPACT_ATOMS: atom_id res chain seq x y z
N MET A 1 22.27 -21.08 -2.75
CA MET A 1 21.11 -21.17 -3.67
C MET A 1 19.98 -21.92 -2.97
N ALA A 2 19.13 -21.23 -2.21
CA ALA A 2 17.98 -21.86 -1.54
C ALA A 2 16.75 -21.69 -2.43
N LYS A 3 16.54 -22.63 -3.35
CA LYS A 3 15.63 -22.47 -4.51
C LYS A 3 14.19 -22.96 -4.28
N GLU A 4 13.78 -23.45 -3.10
CA GLU A 4 12.46 -24.10 -2.98
C GLU A 4 11.57 -23.71 -1.78
N LYS A 5 11.94 -22.73 -0.93
CA LYS A 5 11.12 -22.40 0.26
C LYS A 5 10.27 -21.12 0.16
N SER A 6 10.28 -20.43 -0.98
CA SER A 6 9.93 -19.00 -1.01
C SER A 6 8.48 -18.64 -1.41
N SER A 7 7.67 -19.54 -1.97
CA SER A 7 6.36 -19.14 -2.54
C SER A 7 5.37 -18.61 -1.49
N ILE A 8 5.20 -19.34 -0.38
CA ILE A 8 4.27 -18.95 0.70
C ILE A 8 4.79 -17.72 1.45
N LEU A 9 6.09 -17.66 1.74
CA LEU A 9 6.70 -16.51 2.40
C LEU A 9 6.61 -15.25 1.53
N ASN A 10 6.78 -15.38 0.21
CA ASN A 10 6.60 -14.28 -0.73
C ASN A 10 5.15 -13.81 -0.79
N LEU A 11 4.18 -14.74 -0.77
CA LEU A 11 2.75 -14.41 -0.75
C LEU A 11 2.37 -13.69 0.55
N VAL A 12 2.86 -14.16 1.70
CA VAL A 12 2.63 -13.50 3.00
C VAL A 12 3.25 -12.11 3.00
N ALA A 13 4.51 -11.97 2.57
CA ALA A 13 5.18 -10.66 2.51
C ALA A 13 4.44 -9.69 1.57
N TRP A 14 4.01 -10.16 0.39
CA TRP A 14 3.21 -9.37 -0.54
C TRP A 14 1.87 -8.94 0.06
N LEU A 15 1.13 -9.88 0.67
CA LEU A 15 -0.18 -9.61 1.26
C LEU A 15 -0.05 -8.62 2.44
N THR A 16 0.95 -8.79 3.30
CA THR A 16 1.25 -7.83 4.37
C THR A 16 1.55 -6.44 3.80
N GLY A 17 2.35 -6.36 2.73
CA GLY A 17 2.63 -5.09 2.04
C GLY A 17 1.38 -4.42 1.50
N VAL A 18 0.47 -5.17 0.89
CA VAL A 18 -0.81 -4.68 0.38
C VAL A 18 -1.68 -4.14 1.53
N ILE A 19 -1.84 -4.91 2.60
CA ILE A 19 -2.67 -4.53 3.75
C ILE A 19 -2.12 -3.25 4.41
N VAL A 20 -0.81 -3.17 4.66
CA VAL A 20 -0.18 -1.99 5.26
C VAL A 20 -0.34 -0.77 4.35
N SER A 21 -0.14 -0.92 3.04
CA SER A 21 -0.29 0.19 2.09
C SER A 21 -1.72 0.73 2.05
N LEU A 22 -2.72 -0.16 2.03
CA LEU A 22 -4.13 0.24 2.09
C LEU A 22 -4.48 0.89 3.42
N ALA A 23 -4.01 0.35 4.55
CA ALA A 23 -4.26 0.92 5.87
C ALA A 23 -3.69 2.35 5.99
N VAL A 24 -2.47 2.57 5.50
CA VAL A 24 -1.84 3.90 5.47
C VAL A 24 -2.60 4.83 4.51
N GLY A 25 -2.93 4.35 3.31
CA GLY A 25 -3.69 5.10 2.31
C GLY A 25 -5.05 5.60 2.84
N PHE A 26 -5.85 4.70 3.41
CA PHE A 26 -7.13 5.06 4.04
C PHE A 26 -6.94 5.92 5.29
N GLY A 27 -5.91 5.68 6.10
CA GLY A 27 -5.57 6.52 7.24
C GLY A 27 -5.28 7.96 6.82
N MET A 28 -4.59 8.15 5.69
CA MET A 28 -4.30 9.47 5.13
C MET A 28 -5.54 10.15 4.53
N ILE A 29 -6.43 9.40 3.87
CA ILE A 29 -7.68 9.95 3.33
C ILE A 29 -8.65 10.35 4.45
N GLY A 30 -8.79 9.50 5.47
CA GLY A 30 -9.70 9.72 6.60
C GLY A 30 -9.23 10.76 7.61
N GLY A 31 -8.00 11.28 7.46
CA GLY A 31 -7.41 12.26 8.38
C GLY A 31 -6.90 11.66 9.71
N THR A 32 -6.98 10.34 9.88
CA THR A 32 -6.40 9.61 11.02
C THR A 32 -4.87 9.69 11.00
N LEU A 33 -4.28 9.75 9.82
CA LEU A 33 -2.84 9.92 9.59
C LEU A 33 -2.61 11.20 8.78
N SER A 34 -1.98 12.21 9.37
CA SER A 34 -1.64 13.45 8.68
C SER A 34 -0.15 13.53 8.42
N LEU A 35 0.21 14.28 7.37
CA LEU A 35 1.59 14.66 7.15
C LEU A 35 1.90 15.92 7.94
N PRO A 36 3.12 16.06 8.46
CA PRO A 36 3.54 17.29 9.12
C PRO A 36 3.52 18.46 8.12
N THR A 37 3.30 19.68 8.62
CA THR A 37 3.00 20.86 7.80
C THR A 37 4.06 21.19 6.75
N TRP A 38 5.34 20.92 7.04
CA TRP A 38 6.45 21.10 6.09
C TRP A 38 6.38 20.17 4.86
N LEU A 39 5.67 19.04 4.96
CA LEU A 39 5.44 18.07 3.87
C LEU A 39 4.10 18.29 3.16
N GLY A 40 3.42 19.42 3.41
CA GLY A 40 2.17 19.78 2.75
C GLY A 40 0.89 19.48 3.56
N GLY A 41 1.04 19.07 4.82
CA GLY A 41 -0.07 18.98 5.77
C GLY A 41 -1.17 18.01 5.34
N THR A 42 -2.39 18.30 5.78
CA THR A 42 -3.57 17.44 5.59
C THR A 42 -3.99 17.28 4.13
N VAL A 43 -3.81 18.34 3.32
CA VAL A 43 -4.21 18.31 1.90
C VAL A 43 -3.32 17.35 1.10
N VAL A 44 -2.00 17.46 1.26
CA VAL A 44 -1.05 16.58 0.56
C VAL A 44 -1.17 15.15 1.08
N ALA A 45 -1.41 14.95 2.38
CA ALA A 45 -1.67 13.63 2.95
C ALA A 45 -2.87 12.97 2.27
N MET A 46 -3.99 13.68 2.11
CA MET A 46 -5.19 13.14 1.46
C MET A 46 -4.93 12.75 0.00
N ILE A 47 -4.23 13.60 -0.76
CA ILE A 47 -3.86 13.31 -2.15
C ILE A 47 -2.96 12.08 -2.23
N ALA A 48 -1.92 12.02 -1.40
CA ALA A 48 -1.01 10.88 -1.32
C ALA A 48 -1.77 9.59 -0.94
N GLY A 49 -2.72 9.67 -0.03
CA GLY A 49 -3.59 8.57 0.35
C GLY A 49 -4.36 7.98 -0.84
N TRP A 50 -4.99 8.84 -1.65
CA TRP A 50 -5.68 8.40 -2.87
C TRP A 50 -4.73 7.76 -3.88
N ILE A 51 -3.53 8.32 -4.08
CA ILE A 51 -2.51 7.73 -4.97
C ILE A 51 -2.14 6.32 -4.48
N VAL A 52 -1.85 6.16 -3.19
CA VAL A 52 -1.48 4.87 -2.60
C VAL A 52 -2.61 3.85 -2.76
N VAL A 53 -3.86 4.23 -2.47
CA VAL A 53 -5.01 3.31 -2.61
C VAL A 53 -5.18 2.86 -4.05
N ILE A 54 -5.16 3.77 -5.01
CA ILE A 54 -5.33 3.45 -6.44
C ILE A 54 -4.19 2.56 -6.94
N THR A 55 -2.94 2.94 -6.66
CA THR A 55 -1.77 2.16 -7.10
C THR A 55 -1.70 0.78 -6.46
N THR A 56 -2.11 0.65 -5.19
CA THR A 56 -2.18 -0.64 -4.49
C THR A 56 -3.28 -1.52 -5.09
N LEU A 57 -4.47 -0.97 -5.37
CA LEU A 57 -5.54 -1.69 -6.05
C LEU A 57 -5.11 -2.17 -7.45
N LEU A 58 -4.47 -1.31 -8.23
CA LEU A 58 -3.93 -1.68 -9.54
C LEU A 58 -2.87 -2.78 -9.41
N SER A 59 -1.99 -2.71 -8.42
CA SER A 59 -1.00 -3.75 -8.15
C SER A 59 -1.65 -5.08 -7.81
N VAL A 60 -2.70 -5.09 -6.98
CA VAL A 60 -3.45 -6.30 -6.64
C VAL A 60 -4.15 -6.87 -7.87
N ILE A 61 -4.84 -6.05 -8.65
CA ILE A 61 -5.51 -6.49 -9.88
C ILE A 61 -4.50 -7.11 -10.85
N LEU A 62 -3.37 -6.44 -11.09
CA LEU A 62 -2.31 -6.96 -11.97
C LEU A 62 -1.71 -8.26 -11.43
N ALA A 63 -1.51 -8.37 -10.12
CA ALA A 63 -1.01 -9.59 -9.49
C ALA A 63 -1.98 -10.76 -9.65
N LEU A 64 -3.30 -10.51 -9.58
CA LEU A 64 -4.33 -11.52 -9.78
C LEU A 64 -4.48 -11.94 -11.25
N ILE A 65 -4.34 -11.00 -12.19
CA ILE A 65 -4.41 -11.30 -13.63
C ILE A 65 -3.17 -12.06 -14.10
N LYS A 66 -2.00 -11.75 -13.53
CA LYS A 66 -0.70 -12.29 -13.93
C LYS A 66 -0.22 -13.45 -13.04
N GLN A 67 -1.03 -13.85 -12.06
CA GLN A 67 -0.88 -15.09 -11.29
C GLN A 67 -1.12 -16.31 -12.18
#